data_AF-A0A9W9YFG6-F1
#
_entry.id   AF-A0A9W9YFG6-F1
#
_cell.length_a   1.000
_cell.length_b   1.000
_cell.length_c   1.000
_cell.angle_alpha   90.00
_cell.angle_beta   90.00
_cell.angle_gamma   90.00
#
_symmetry.space_group_name_H-M   'P 1'
#
loop_
_entity.id
_entity.type
_entity.pdbx_description
1 polymer ?
#
loop_
_entity_poly.entity_id
_entity_poly.type
_entity_poly.pdbx_seq_one_letter_code
_entity_poly.pdbx_strand_id
1 'polypeptide(L)'
;MFQKEKQEDSEEFLDWWVKVFCVNRDEEKCGEYLNKGYKKMTVYQTELEKVDEFNGFGDFITSFPIYRGRAKSREEEADTIVGELKGTFRVYPMPEDERASPLPESVFTYLPPSKPVECIVRLYVIKALELQPRDDSGTADPYLVVTLGKQKFDDQDIYKPYTVNPVFGRFFRIHSHHSYCQRSQNRRHGL
;
A
#
# COMPACT_ATOMS: atom_id res chain seq x y z
N MET A 1 -21.03 19.82 -35.39
CA MET A 1 -21.86 19.57 -34.19
C MET A 1 -21.46 18.18 -33.70
N PHE A 2 -20.45 18.10 -32.82
CA PHE A 2 -19.93 16.83 -32.33
C PHE A 2 -20.77 16.44 -31.12
N GLN A 3 -21.55 15.37 -31.26
CA GLN A 3 -22.23 14.73 -30.15
C GLN A 3 -21.16 14.12 -29.24
N LYS A 4 -21.08 14.63 -28.02
CA LYS A 4 -20.26 14.06 -26.96
C LYS A 4 -21.05 12.87 -26.40
N GLU A 5 -20.63 11.65 -26.74
CA GLU A 5 -21.15 10.45 -26.11
C GLU A 5 -20.96 10.56 -24.60
N LYS A 6 -22.09 10.57 -23.91
CA LYS A 6 -22.19 10.50 -22.47
C LYS A 6 -21.94 9.04 -22.11
N GLN A 7 -20.68 8.67 -21.89
CA GLN A 7 -20.35 7.44 -21.16
C GLN A 7 -20.75 7.68 -19.70
N GLU A 8 -22.05 7.51 -19.42
CA GLU A 8 -22.64 7.53 -18.09
C GLU A 8 -22.16 6.30 -17.31
N ASP A 9 -21.33 6.54 -16.28
CA ASP A 9 -21.52 6.12 -14.87
C ASP A 9 -22.27 4.81 -14.58
N SER A 10 -22.03 3.73 -15.32
CA SER A 10 -22.56 2.40 -14.99
C SER A 10 -21.73 1.66 -13.94
N GLU A 11 -20.52 2.13 -13.63
CA GLU A 11 -19.70 1.60 -12.53
C GLU A 11 -20.07 2.16 -11.15
N GLU A 12 -20.84 3.26 -11.07
CA GLU A 12 -21.26 3.85 -9.79
C GLU A 12 -22.45 3.13 -9.13
N PHE A 13 -23.17 2.26 -9.83
CA PHE A 13 -24.37 1.62 -9.26
C PHE A 13 -24.11 0.28 -8.56
N LEU A 14 -22.87 -0.24 -8.59
CA LEU A 14 -22.54 -1.51 -7.95
C LEU A 14 -21.76 -1.28 -6.66
N ASP A 15 -22.52 -1.22 -5.57
CA ASP A 15 -22.03 -1.07 -4.20
C ASP A 15 -20.93 -2.10 -3.92
N TRP A 16 -19.76 -1.61 -3.48
CA TRP A 16 -18.59 -2.45 -3.17
C TRP A 16 -18.92 -3.58 -2.19
N TRP A 17 -19.97 -3.38 -1.39
CA TRP A 17 -20.54 -4.33 -0.46
C TRP A 17 -21.01 -5.63 -1.14
N VAL A 18 -21.53 -5.55 -2.37
CA VAL A 18 -21.93 -6.72 -3.17
C VAL A 18 -20.72 -7.61 -3.49
N LYS A 19 -19.56 -6.97 -3.75
CA LYS A 19 -18.30 -7.71 -4.01
C LYS A 19 -17.93 -8.55 -2.80
N VAL A 20 -18.06 -7.99 -1.60
CA VAL A 20 -17.74 -8.67 -0.33
C VAL A 20 -18.67 -9.86 -0.09
N PHE A 21 -19.98 -9.71 -0.32
CA PHE A 21 -20.93 -10.83 -0.21
C PHE A 21 -20.58 -11.97 -1.16
N CYS A 22 -20.16 -11.65 -2.39
CA CYS A 22 -19.75 -12.67 -3.35
C CYS A 22 -18.47 -13.39 -3.01
N VAL A 23 -17.54 -12.76 -2.30
CA VAL A 23 -16.38 -13.49 -1.79
C VAL A 23 -16.75 -14.39 -0.62
N ASN A 24 -17.64 -13.92 0.27
CA ASN A 24 -18.13 -14.70 1.40
C ASN A 24 -19.12 -15.82 1.01
N ARG A 25 -19.35 -16.05 -0.29
CA ARG A 25 -20.29 -17.03 -0.85
C ARG A 25 -21.73 -16.85 -0.37
N ASP A 26 -22.13 -15.61 -0.09
CA ASP A 26 -23.53 -15.26 0.19
C ASP A 26 -24.23 -15.03 -1.16
N GLU A 27 -24.62 -16.13 -1.81
CA GLU A 27 -25.16 -16.13 -3.19
C GLU A 27 -26.49 -15.38 -3.29
N GLU A 28 -27.29 -15.34 -2.22
CA GLU A 28 -28.55 -14.59 -2.18
C GLU A 28 -28.33 -13.07 -2.28
N LYS A 29 -27.23 -12.56 -1.71
CA LYS A 29 -26.90 -11.13 -1.73
C LYS A 29 -26.01 -10.70 -2.91
N CYS A 30 -25.53 -11.66 -3.70
CA CYS A 30 -24.72 -11.41 -4.90
C CYS A 30 -25.51 -10.87 -6.08
N GLY A 31 -26.79 -11.19 -6.18
CA GLY A 31 -27.62 -10.84 -7.33
C GLY A 31 -26.97 -11.18 -8.67
N GLU A 32 -27.07 -10.27 -9.65
CA GLU A 32 -26.51 -10.46 -10.99
C GLU A 32 -24.98 -10.25 -11.09
N TYR A 33 -24.27 -9.98 -9.99
CA TYR A 33 -22.84 -9.61 -10.02
C TYR A 33 -21.97 -10.68 -10.70
N LEU A 34 -22.26 -11.96 -10.43
CA LEU A 34 -21.57 -13.09 -11.05
C LEU A 34 -21.92 -13.26 -12.53
N ASN A 35 -23.16 -12.93 -12.91
CA ASN A 35 -23.68 -13.09 -14.27
C ASN A 35 -23.16 -12.01 -15.23
N LYS A 36 -22.81 -10.82 -14.70
CA LYS A 36 -22.27 -9.69 -15.48
C LYS A 36 -20.76 -9.80 -15.76
N GLY A 37 -20.10 -10.87 -15.31
CA GLY A 37 -18.68 -11.13 -15.61
C GLY A 37 -17.71 -10.16 -14.92
N TYR A 38 -18.11 -9.49 -13.85
CA TYR A 38 -17.24 -8.58 -13.13
C TYR A 38 -16.06 -9.29 -12.47
N LYS A 39 -14.95 -8.56 -12.32
CA LYS A 39 -13.74 -9.07 -11.65
C LYS A 39 -14.08 -9.49 -10.22
N LYS A 40 -13.80 -10.77 -9.91
CA LYS A 40 -13.94 -11.33 -8.55
C LYS A 40 -12.84 -10.77 -7.65
N MET A 41 -13.19 -10.46 -6.41
CA MET A 41 -12.24 -10.12 -5.36
C MET A 41 -11.76 -11.42 -4.70
N THR A 42 -10.49 -11.52 -4.35
CA THR A 42 -9.93 -12.67 -3.63
C THR A 42 -9.65 -12.25 -2.19
N VAL A 43 -10.18 -12.98 -1.21
CA VAL A 43 -9.87 -12.79 0.21
C VAL A 43 -8.78 -13.78 0.60
N TYR A 44 -7.67 -13.25 1.11
CA TYR A 44 -6.57 -14.04 1.64
C TYR A 44 -6.73 -14.18 3.15
N GLN A 45 -6.49 -15.39 3.66
CA GLN A 45 -6.58 -15.69 5.10
C GLN A 45 -5.34 -15.25 5.88
N THR A 46 -4.30 -14.82 5.17
CA THR A 46 -3.04 -14.37 5.72
C THR A 46 -2.70 -12.99 5.17
N GLU A 47 -1.78 -12.32 5.85
CA GLU A 47 -1.06 -11.14 5.34
C GLU A 47 -0.63 -11.36 3.89
N LEU A 48 -0.84 -10.35 3.05
CA LEU A 48 -0.52 -10.43 1.61
C LEU A 48 0.99 -10.56 1.38
N GLU A 49 1.80 -10.06 2.31
CA GLU A 49 3.25 -10.24 2.40
C GLU A 49 3.65 -11.72 2.41
N LYS A 50 2.83 -12.60 3.01
CA LYS A 50 3.11 -14.03 3.15
C LYS A 50 2.61 -14.85 1.96
N VAL A 51 1.92 -14.22 1.01
CA VAL A 51 1.43 -14.90 -0.19
C VAL A 51 2.53 -14.82 -1.25
N ASP A 52 2.99 -15.98 -1.72
CA ASP A 52 4.12 -16.11 -2.65
C ASP A 52 3.94 -15.25 -3.91
N GLU A 53 2.71 -15.10 -4.41
CA GLU A 53 2.38 -14.28 -5.58
C GLU A 53 2.76 -12.80 -5.44
N PHE A 54 2.78 -12.27 -4.21
CA PHE A 54 3.13 -10.88 -3.92
C PHE A 54 4.59 -10.69 -3.48
N ASN A 55 5.36 -11.77 -3.36
CA ASN A 55 6.80 -11.75 -3.06
C ASN A 55 7.16 -10.81 -1.88
N GLY A 56 6.37 -10.85 -0.79
CA GLY A 56 6.63 -10.03 0.40
C GLY A 56 6.39 -8.53 0.24
N PHE A 57 5.75 -8.09 -0.84
CA PHE A 57 5.80 -6.69 -1.29
C PHE A 57 7.24 -6.15 -1.37
N GLY A 58 8.21 -7.03 -1.60
CA GLY A 58 9.60 -6.66 -1.81
C GLY A 58 9.69 -5.72 -2.99
N ASP A 59 10.06 -4.47 -2.72
CA ASP A 59 10.24 -3.45 -3.76
C ASP A 59 11.33 -3.91 -4.76
N PHE A 60 11.36 -3.32 -5.95
CA PHE A 60 12.41 -3.58 -6.96
C PHE A 60 13.82 -3.16 -6.49
N ILE A 61 13.90 -2.52 -5.32
CA ILE A 61 15.07 -1.91 -4.73
C ILE A 61 15.37 -2.56 -3.38
N THR A 62 16.60 -3.02 -3.21
CA THR A 62 17.07 -3.59 -1.94
C THR A 62 17.41 -2.48 -0.95
N SER A 63 17.05 -2.68 0.30
CA SER A 63 17.39 -1.80 1.41
C SER A 63 18.70 -2.23 2.07
N PHE A 64 19.67 -1.32 2.13
CA PHE A 64 20.98 -1.54 2.76
C PHE A 64 21.13 -0.59 3.96
N PRO A 65 21.24 -1.09 5.20
CA PRO A 65 21.52 -0.23 6.35
C PRO A 65 22.88 0.46 6.18
N ILE A 66 22.93 1.75 6.51
CA ILE A 66 24.15 2.56 6.54
C ILE A 66 24.62 2.62 7.99
N TYR A 67 25.83 2.14 8.24
CA TYR A 67 26.44 2.11 9.57
C TYR A 67 27.38 3.30 9.79
N ARG A 68 27.37 3.88 10.99
CA ARG A 68 28.30 4.93 11.42
C ARG A 68 29.44 4.33 12.25
N GLY A 69 30.66 4.52 11.76
CA GLY A 69 31.86 3.99 12.42
C GLY A 69 32.07 2.51 12.12
N ARG A 70 32.90 1.85 12.92
CA ARG A 70 33.12 0.40 12.86
C ARG A 70 32.49 -0.22 14.11
N ALA A 71 31.51 -1.11 13.94
CA ALA A 71 31.01 -1.93 15.03
C ALA A 71 32.09 -2.93 15.44
N LYS A 72 32.27 -3.15 16.75
CA LYS A 72 33.24 -4.12 17.27
C LYS A 72 32.61 -5.50 17.50
N SER A 73 31.29 -5.58 17.53
CA SER A 73 30.51 -6.82 17.66
C SER A 73 29.18 -6.71 16.89
N ARG A 74 28.56 -7.86 16.62
CA ARG A 74 27.27 -7.95 15.91
C ARG A 74 26.09 -7.38 16.70
N GLU A 75 26.22 -7.28 18.01
CA GLU A 75 25.22 -6.69 18.91
C GLU A 75 25.26 -5.16 18.88
N GLU A 76 26.45 -4.56 18.70
CA GLU A 76 26.62 -3.12 18.51
C GLU A 76 26.24 -2.63 17.10
N GLU A 77 26.17 -3.53 16.10
CA GLU A 77 25.85 -3.16 14.72
C GLU A 77 24.50 -2.45 14.59
N ALA A 78 23.48 -2.89 15.33
CA ALA A 78 22.14 -2.28 15.29
C ALA A 78 22.15 -0.81 15.74
N ASP A 79 22.93 -0.51 16.79
CA ASP A 79 23.04 0.85 17.35
C ASP A 79 23.88 1.79 16.47
N THR A 80 24.64 1.23 15.52
CA THR A 80 25.41 2.02 14.55
C THR A 80 24.63 2.40 13.30
N ILE A 81 23.40 1.91 13.10
CA ILE A 81 22.60 2.24 11.91
C ILE A 81 22.18 3.71 11.95
N VAL A 82 22.62 4.48 10.97
CA VAL A 82 22.31 5.92 10.83
C VAL A 82 21.43 6.24 9.64
N GLY A 83 21.07 5.24 8.86
CA GLY A 83 20.16 5.39 7.74
C GLY A 83 20.02 4.11 6.94
N GLU A 84 19.26 4.21 5.85
CA GLU A 84 18.98 3.11 4.94
C GLU A 84 19.17 3.60 3.51
N LEU A 85 20.09 2.96 2.79
CA LEU A 85 20.27 3.14 1.36
C LEU A 85 19.38 2.15 0.62
N LYS A 86 18.33 2.66 -0.03
CA LYS A 86 17.55 1.86 -0.99
C LYS A 86 18.25 1.92 -2.35
N GLY A 87 18.85 0.81 -2.79
CA GLY A 87 19.52 0.70 -4.09
C GLY A 87 19.52 -0.71 -4.67
N THR A 88 20.02 -0.84 -5.89
CA THR A 88 20.29 -2.16 -6.50
C THR A 88 21.67 -2.09 -7.11
N PHE A 89 22.55 -3.02 -6.73
CA PHE A 89 23.90 -3.12 -7.28
C PHE A 89 23.97 -4.34 -8.19
N ARG A 90 24.57 -4.18 -9.37
CA ARG A 90 24.80 -5.28 -10.30
C ARG A 90 26.25 -5.23 -10.74
N VAL A 91 26.98 -6.31 -10.49
CA VAL A 91 28.38 -6.49 -10.90
C VAL A 91 28.37 -7.32 -12.17
N TYR A 92 29.05 -6.83 -13.21
CA TYR A 92 29.16 -7.51 -14.49
C TYR A 92 30.63 -7.66 -14.88
N PRO A 93 31.03 -8.77 -15.52
CA PRO A 93 32.37 -8.90 -16.06
C PRO A 93 32.58 -7.86 -17.17
N MET A 94 33.69 -7.13 -17.10
CA MET A 94 34.11 -6.21 -18.15
C MET A 94 34.89 -6.97 -19.23
N PRO A 95 34.61 -6.76 -20.53
CA PRO A 95 35.43 -7.31 -21.61
C PRO A 95 36.85 -6.71 -21.58
N GLU A 96 37.86 -7.50 -21.99
CA GLU A 96 39.29 -7.11 -21.98
C GLU A 96 39.59 -5.84 -22.80
N ASP A 97 38.82 -5.59 -23.85
CA ASP A 97 38.99 -4.44 -24.74
C ASP A 97 38.09 -3.25 -24.34
N GLU A 98 38.45 -2.59 -23.23
CA GLU A 98 37.72 -1.44 -22.66
C GLU A 98 37.49 -0.28 -23.64
N ARG A 99 38.31 -0.16 -24.69
CA ARG A 99 38.25 0.94 -25.68
C ARG A 99 37.36 0.63 -26.89
N ALA A 100 37.01 -0.64 -27.12
CA ALA A 100 36.31 -1.07 -28.32
C ALA A 100 34.84 -1.43 -28.08
N SER A 101 34.48 -1.83 -26.85
CA SER A 101 33.10 -2.15 -26.50
C SER A 101 32.38 -0.93 -25.92
N PRO A 102 31.17 -0.59 -26.38
CA PRO A 102 30.34 0.39 -25.70
C PRO A 102 30.06 -0.09 -24.26
N LEU A 103 30.05 0.84 -23.31
CA LEU A 103 29.59 0.54 -21.95
C LEU A 103 28.19 -0.11 -22.04
N PRO A 104 27.89 -1.11 -21.19
CA PRO A 104 26.54 -1.67 -21.12
C PRO A 104 25.53 -0.54 -20.94
N GLU A 105 24.39 -0.62 -21.63
CA GLU A 105 23.32 0.37 -21.44
C GLU A 105 23.01 0.49 -19.95
N SER A 106 23.05 1.73 -19.43
CA SER A 106 22.69 1.94 -18.04
C SER A 106 21.26 1.44 -17.84
N VAL A 107 21.07 0.47 -16.96
CA VAL A 107 19.73 -0.14 -16.74
C VAL A 107 18.74 0.88 -16.12
N PHE A 108 19.23 2.07 -15.76
CA PHE A 108 18.45 3.18 -15.21
C PHE A 108 17.76 4.08 -16.24
N THR A 109 17.70 3.68 -17.52
CA THR A 109 17.15 4.52 -18.62
C THR A 109 15.63 4.76 -18.52
N TYR A 110 14.92 4.16 -17.57
CA TYR A 110 13.47 4.33 -17.40
C TYR A 110 13.03 4.49 -15.94
N LEU A 111 13.88 5.10 -15.10
CA LEU A 111 13.47 5.39 -13.73
C LEU A 111 12.25 6.33 -13.73
N PRO A 112 11.20 6.03 -12.95
CA PRO A 112 10.08 6.94 -12.81
C PRO A 112 10.59 8.28 -12.26
N PRO A 113 10.01 9.41 -12.69
CA PRO A 113 10.43 10.72 -12.23
C PRO A 113 10.40 10.77 -10.69
N SER A 114 11.47 11.27 -10.07
CA SER A 114 11.61 11.40 -8.61
C SER A 114 10.69 12.46 -7.97
N LYS A 115 9.54 12.72 -8.59
CA LYS A 115 8.52 13.62 -8.07
C LYS A 115 7.59 12.83 -7.13
N PRO A 116 6.98 13.50 -6.14
CA PRO A 116 5.92 12.88 -5.37
C PRO A 116 4.85 12.34 -6.30
N VAL A 117 4.53 11.06 -6.17
CA VAL A 117 3.46 10.42 -6.93
C VAL A 117 2.18 10.59 -6.13
N GLU A 118 1.11 11.04 -6.80
CA GLU A 118 -0.22 11.03 -6.21
C GLU A 118 -0.69 9.57 -6.05
N CYS A 119 -0.96 9.18 -4.82
CA CYS A 119 -1.46 7.86 -4.46
C CYS A 119 -2.88 8.00 -3.93
N ILE A 120 -3.78 7.12 -4.38
CA ILE A 120 -5.14 7.02 -3.85
C ILE A 120 -5.20 5.78 -2.97
N VAL A 121 -5.42 5.98 -1.68
CA VAL A 121 -5.64 4.91 -0.71
C VAL A 121 -7.14 4.68 -0.58
N ARG A 122 -7.57 3.44 -0.84
CA ARG A 122 -8.95 2.99 -0.71
C ARG A 122 -9.04 2.02 0.46
N LEU A 123 -9.60 2.47 1.57
CA LEU A 123 -9.76 1.65 2.77
C LEU A 123 -11.22 1.19 2.88
N TYR A 124 -11.40 -0.12 3.00
CA TYR A 124 -12.70 -0.75 3.21
C TYR A 124 -12.71 -1.38 4.60
N VAL A 125 -13.57 -0.89 5.50
CA VAL A 125 -13.72 -1.42 6.86
C VAL A 125 -15.05 -2.14 6.93
N ILE A 126 -14.98 -3.48 6.93
CA ILE A 126 -16.15 -4.35 6.85
C ILE A 126 -16.74 -4.56 8.25
N LYS A 127 -16.01 -5.27 9.11
CA LYS A 127 -16.42 -5.65 10.46
C LYS A 127 -15.21 -5.88 11.35
N ALA A 128 -15.42 -5.87 12.66
CA ALA A 128 -14.49 -6.46 13.63
C ALA A 128 -15.09 -7.75 14.19
N LEU A 129 -14.23 -8.61 14.71
CA LEU A 129 -14.59 -9.89 15.30
C LEU A 129 -14.02 -9.96 16.71
N GLU A 130 -14.82 -10.45 17.66
CA GLU A 130 -14.40 -10.78 19.01
C GLU A 130 -13.58 -9.66 19.70
N LEU A 131 -14.04 -8.41 19.56
CA LEU A 131 -13.44 -7.30 20.26
C LEU A 131 -13.46 -7.56 21.77
N GLN A 132 -12.40 -7.12 22.45
CA GLN A 132 -12.32 -7.25 23.89
C GLN A 132 -13.49 -6.48 24.55
N PRO A 133 -14.31 -7.16 25.37
CA PRO A 133 -15.35 -6.50 26.15
C PRO A 133 -14.76 -5.37 26.99
N ARG A 134 -15.49 -4.26 27.06
CA ARG A 134 -15.04 -3.05 27.75
C ARG A 134 -15.95 -2.62 28.88
N ASP A 135 -17.14 -3.21 28.97
CA ASP A 135 -18.13 -2.93 29.98
C ASP A 135 -18.52 -4.20 30.78
N ASP A 136 -19.22 -3.99 31.89
CA ASP A 136 -19.69 -5.06 32.76
C ASP A 136 -20.75 -5.96 32.09
N SER A 137 -21.30 -5.52 30.96
CA SER A 137 -22.27 -6.30 30.17
C SER A 137 -21.59 -7.35 29.28
N GLY A 138 -20.26 -7.35 29.20
CA GLY A 138 -19.51 -8.23 28.32
C GLY A 138 -19.54 -7.79 26.87
N THR A 139 -19.89 -6.53 26.60
CA THR A 139 -19.96 -5.94 25.27
C THR A 139 -19.01 -4.73 25.14
N ALA A 140 -19.11 -4.02 24.03
CA ALA A 140 -18.34 -2.81 23.76
C ALA A 140 -19.15 -1.87 22.87
N ASP A 141 -18.72 -0.60 22.82
CA ASP A 141 -19.29 0.43 21.95
C ASP A 141 -18.26 0.88 20.88
N PRO A 142 -17.86 0.00 19.95
CA PRO A 142 -16.79 0.29 19.00
C PRO A 142 -17.15 1.34 17.96
N TYR A 143 -16.15 2.14 17.56
CA TYR A 143 -16.21 3.14 16.50
C TYR A 143 -14.91 3.13 15.67
N LEU A 144 -14.90 3.82 14.54
CA LEU A 144 -13.73 3.89 13.65
C LEU A 144 -13.01 5.23 13.77
N VAL A 145 -11.68 5.16 13.87
CA VAL A 145 -10.80 6.31 13.68
C VAL A 145 -9.75 5.92 12.66
N VAL A 146 -9.72 6.61 11.53
CA VAL A 146 -8.78 6.36 10.43
C VAL A 146 -7.89 7.58 10.27
N THR A 147 -6.58 7.39 10.39
CA THR A 147 -5.59 8.46 10.23
C THR A 147 -4.62 8.12 9.11
N LEU A 148 -4.44 9.03 8.15
CA LEU A 148 -3.40 8.93 7.12
C LEU A 148 -2.64 10.25 7.03
N GLY A 149 -1.43 10.28 7.60
CA GLY A 149 -0.64 11.50 7.71
C GLY A 149 -1.36 12.57 8.53
N LYS A 150 -1.75 13.68 7.88
CA LYS A 150 -2.49 14.78 8.52
C LYS A 150 -4.02 14.63 8.41
N GLN A 151 -4.51 13.67 7.63
CA GLN A 151 -5.95 13.45 7.46
C GLN A 151 -6.44 12.50 8.56
N LYS A 152 -7.52 12.87 9.24
CA LYS A 152 -8.18 12.06 10.27
C LYS A 152 -9.68 11.98 9.97
N PHE A 153 -10.22 10.77 9.99
CA PHE A 153 -11.65 10.47 9.97
C PHE A 153 -12.02 9.87 11.32
N ASP A 154 -13.07 10.38 11.94
CA ASP A 154 -13.49 10.00 13.29
C ASP A 154 -15.00 9.79 13.30
N ASP A 155 -15.41 8.54 13.47
CA ASP A 155 -16.81 8.12 13.53
C ASP A 155 -17.26 7.88 14.99
N GLN A 156 -16.61 8.51 15.99
CA GLN A 156 -16.97 8.34 17.40
C GLN A 156 -18.45 8.63 17.68
N ASP A 157 -19.03 9.63 17.04
CA ASP A 157 -20.45 9.97 17.18
C ASP A 157 -21.41 8.91 16.60
N ILE A 158 -20.88 8.00 15.75
CA ILE A 158 -21.63 6.95 15.07
C ILE A 158 -21.11 5.56 15.50
N TYR A 159 -20.85 5.41 16.80
CA TYR A 159 -20.45 4.15 17.40
C TYR A 159 -21.51 3.05 17.23
N LYS A 160 -21.09 1.79 17.34
CA LYS A 160 -21.97 0.61 17.31
C LYS A 160 -22.22 0.15 18.75
N PRO A 161 -23.43 0.31 19.30
CA PRO A 161 -23.67 0.01 20.70
C PRO A 161 -23.71 -1.50 20.97
N TYR A 162 -23.29 -1.90 22.18
CA TYR A 162 -23.51 -3.23 22.77
C TYR A 162 -23.05 -4.42 21.90
N THR A 163 -21.87 -4.33 21.27
CA THR A 163 -21.37 -5.42 20.41
C THR A 163 -19.86 -5.58 20.43
N VAL A 164 -19.42 -6.83 20.48
CA VAL A 164 -18.01 -7.23 20.24
C VAL A 164 -17.75 -7.64 18.79
N ASN A 165 -18.79 -7.70 17.94
CA ASN A 165 -18.71 -8.06 16.54
C ASN A 165 -19.37 -6.98 15.65
N PRO A 166 -18.90 -5.71 15.69
CA PRO A 166 -19.52 -4.64 14.94
C PRO A 166 -19.35 -4.83 13.43
N VAL A 167 -20.41 -4.60 12.67
CA VAL A 167 -20.35 -4.41 11.22
C VAL A 167 -20.35 -2.91 10.93
N PHE A 168 -19.27 -2.42 10.31
CA PHE A 168 -19.10 -1.01 9.99
C PHE A 168 -19.60 -0.68 8.58
N GLY A 169 -19.18 -1.46 7.58
CA GLY A 169 -19.52 -1.23 6.17
C GLY A 169 -19.15 0.15 5.66
N ARG A 170 -17.96 0.63 6.02
CA ARG A 170 -17.46 1.96 5.63
C ARG A 170 -16.35 1.87 4.60
N PHE A 171 -16.34 2.83 3.68
CA PHE A 171 -15.30 3.01 2.68
C PHE A 171 -14.72 4.43 2.80
N PHE A 172 -13.40 4.53 2.80
CA PHE A 172 -12.67 5.79 2.79
C PHE A 172 -11.79 5.88 1.55
N ARG A 173 -11.90 6.99 0.83
CA ARG A 173 -11.01 7.33 -0.29
C ARG A 173 -10.12 8.48 0.15
N ILE A 174 -8.83 8.20 0.33
CA ILE A 174 -7.87 9.16 0.87
C ILE A 174 -6.80 9.43 -0.19
N HIS A 175 -6.60 10.70 -0.51
CA HIS A 175 -5.55 11.14 -1.43
C HIS A 175 -4.27 11.42 -0.65
N SER A 176 -3.14 10.87 -1.09
CA SER A 176 -1.83 11.03 -0.46
C SER A 176 -0.76 11.29 -1.52
N HIS A 177 0.36 11.87 -1.11
CA HIS A 177 1.53 12.05 -1.97
C HIS A 177 2.65 11.18 -1.40
N HIS A 178 3.18 10.25 -2.20
CA HIS A 178 4.35 9.46 -1.82
C HIS A 178 5.59 10.04 -2.48
N SER A 179 6.47 10.64 -1.69
CA SER A 179 7.76 11.16 -2.14
C SER A 179 8.81 10.05 -2.17
N TYR A 180 9.28 9.66 -3.37
CA TYR A 180 10.56 8.96 -3.51
C TYR A 180 11.70 9.91 -3.13
N CYS A 181 12.77 9.34 -2.55
CA CYS A 181 13.95 10.02 -2.02
C CYS A 181 14.39 11.23 -2.88
N GLN A 182 14.31 12.44 -2.32
CA GLN A 182 14.81 13.64 -2.98
C GLN A 182 16.34 13.62 -2.98
N ARG A 183 16.94 13.42 -4.15
CA ARG A 183 18.38 13.59 -4.34
C ARG A 183 18.71 15.07 -4.08
N SER A 184 19.41 15.35 -2.98
CA SER A 184 20.08 16.63 -2.77
C SER A 184 21.10 16.84 -3.89
N GLN A 185 20.70 17.56 -4.93
CA GLN A 185 21.63 18.23 -5.83
C GLN A 185 21.45 19.72 -5.61
N ASN A 186 22.29 20.29 -4.73
CA ASN A 186 22.87 21.63 -4.91
C ASN A 186 23.85 21.95 -3.77
N ARG A 187 25.08 21.45 -3.89
CA ARG A 187 26.29 22.14 -3.43
C ARG A 187 27.46 21.82 -4.36
N ARG A 188 27.67 22.68 -5.35
CA ARG A 188 28.99 23.03 -5.91
C ARG A 188 28.92 24.56 -6.03
N HIS A 189 29.37 25.33 -5.04
CA HIS A 189 30.75 25.85 -4.95
C HIS A 189 31.25 26.25 -6.34
N GLY A 190 30.93 27.48 -6.74
CA GLY A 190 31.70 28.22 -7.72
C GLY A 190 32.92 28.80 -7.03
N LEU A 191 34.09 28.44 -7.56
CA LEU A 191 35.29 29.25 -7.53
C LEU A 191 35.09 30.50 -8.38
#